data_AF-A0A8R1V4V2-F1
#
_entry.id   AF-A0A8R1V4V2-F1
#
_cell.length_a   1.000
_cell.length_b   1.000
_cell.length_c   1.000
_cell.angle_alpha   90.00
_cell.angle_beta   90.00
_cell.angle_gamma   90.00
#
_symmetry.space_group_name_H-M   'P 1'
#
loop_
_entity.id
_entity.type
_entity.pdbx_description
1 polymer ?
#
loop_
_entity_poly.entity_id
_entity_poly.type
_entity_poly.pdbx_seq_one_letter_code
_entity_poly.pdbx_strand_id
1 'polypeptide(L)' 'IPLRRRSTLIVTSALTYLSLFNLISWYIKDEGAPINRFHWRLLKAEGKLTEEMLHKERLINEYYNEKFLAVSDLSSWKFK' A
#
# COMPACT_ATOMS: atom_id res chain seq x y z
N ILE A 1 45.19 9.83 -5.60
CA ILE A 1 43.90 9.90 -6.34
C ILE A 1 43.16 11.13 -5.86
N PRO A 2 42.86 12.12 -6.73
CA PRO A 2 42.27 13.39 -6.32
C PRO A 2 40.87 13.20 -5.71
N LEU A 3 40.53 14.00 -4.69
CA LEU A 3 39.28 13.93 -3.92
C LEU A 3 38.02 13.88 -4.82
N ARG A 4 38.03 14.64 -5.92
CA ARG A 4 36.95 14.67 -6.92
C ARG A 4 36.67 13.31 -7.57
N ARG A 5 37.69 12.48 -7.78
CA ARG A 5 37.50 11.11 -8.32
C ARG A 5 36.91 10.16 -7.28
N ARG A 6 37.22 10.36 -5.99
CA ARG A 6 36.64 9.55 -4.90
C ARG A 6 35.16 9.86 -4.69
N SER A 7 34.77 11.14 -4.70
CA SER A 7 33.37 11.54 -4.58
C SER A 7 32.51 11.03 -5.73
N THR A 8 33.01 11.08 -6.97
CA THR A 8 32.28 10.53 -8.12
C THR A 8 32.06 9.03 -7.98
N LEU A 9 33.09 8.26 -7.57
CA LEU A 9 32.96 6.82 -7.38
C LEU A 9 31.93 6.46 -6.31
N ILE A 10 31.91 7.18 -5.18
CA ILE A 10 30.93 6.98 -4.10
C ILE A 10 29.51 7.29 -4.57
N VAL A 11 29.33 8.40 -5.30
CA VAL A 11 28.01 8.78 -5.83
C VAL A 11 27.51 7.74 -6.83
N THR A 12 28.37 7.28 -7.75
CA THR A 12 28.00 6.26 -8.72
C THR A 12 27.69 4.93 -8.06
N SER A 13 28.45 4.49 -7.05
CA SER A 13 28.18 3.22 -6.36
C SER A 13 26.87 3.28 -5.57
N ALA A 14 26.58 4.39 -4.91
CA ALA A 14 25.32 4.61 -4.21
C ALA A 14 24.12 4.60 -5.16
N LEU A 15 24.22 5.31 -6.30
CA LEU A 15 23.16 5.33 -7.31
C LEU A 15 22.90 3.95 -7.90
N THR A 16 23.96 3.20 -8.23
CA THR A 16 23.83 1.83 -8.73
C THR A 16 23.18 0.93 -7.69
N TYR A 17 23.61 1.00 -6.43
CA TYR A 17 23.03 0.21 -5.33
C TYR A 17 21.54 0.49 -5.15
N LEU A 18 21.16 1.77 -5.08
CA LEU A 18 19.75 2.17 -4.95
C LEU A 18 18.91 1.71 -6.13
N SER A 19 19.44 1.83 -7.35
CA SER A 19 18.73 1.42 -8.57
C SER A 19 18.53 -0.09 -8.61
N LEU A 20 19.57 -0.86 -8.28
CA LEU A 20 19.51 -2.32 -8.26
C LEU A 20 18.59 -2.82 -7.14
N PHE A 21 18.66 -2.23 -5.95
CA PHE A 21 17.80 -2.56 -4.83
C PHE A 21 16.32 -2.34 -5.15
N ASN A 22 15.98 -1.23 -5.82
CA ASN A 22 14.61 -0.95 -6.23
C ASN A 22 14.13 -1.93 -7.31
N LEU A 23 14.96 -2.26 -8.31
CA LEU A 23 14.62 -3.25 -9.35
C LEU A 23 14.40 -4.64 -8.74
N ILE A 24 15.29 -5.08 -7.86
CA ILE A 24 15.18 -6.36 -7.16
C ILE A 24 13.94 -6.36 -6.26
N SER A 25 13.69 -5.29 -5.51
CA SER A 25 12.51 -5.17 -4.65
C SER A 25 11.20 -5.16 -5.44
N TRP A 26 11.22 -4.64 -6.66
CA TRP A 26 10.08 -4.70 -7.58
C TRP A 26 9.88 -6.10 -8.15
N TYR A 27 10.97 -6.79 -8.52
CA TYR A 27 10.92 -8.16 -9.06
C TYR A 27 10.56 -9.21 -8.00
N ILE A 28 11.01 -9.04 -6.76
CA ILE A 28 10.71 -9.92 -5.62
C ILE A 28 9.33 -9.62 -5.01
N LYS A 29 8.72 -8.46 -5.33
CA LYS A 29 7.34 -8.17 -4.93
C LYS A 29 6.41 -9.14 -5.63
N ASP A 30 6.17 -10.25 -4.93
CA ASP A 30 5.32 -11.35 -5.33
C ASP A 30 3.91 -10.84 -5.68
N GLU A 31 3.23 -11.52 -6.59
CA GLU A 31 1.89 -11.12 -7.09
C GLU A 31 0.84 -11.09 -5.97
N GLY A 32 1.13 -11.70 -4.82
CA GLY A 32 0.29 -11.70 -3.61
C GLY A 32 0.68 -10.68 -2.52
N ALA A 33 1.65 -9.80 -2.75
CA ALA A 33 2.07 -8.84 -1.74
C ALA A 33 0.92 -7.88 -1.38
N PRO A 34 0.64 -7.65 -0.07
CA PRO A 34 -0.48 -6.83 0.35
C PRO A 34 -0.33 -5.41 -0.19
N ILE A 35 -1.35 -4.98 -0.94
CA ILE A 35 -1.40 -3.65 -1.54
C ILE A 35 -1.54 -2.60 -0.43
N ASN A 36 -0.61 -1.66 -0.38
CA ASN A 36 -0.73 -0.51 0.52
C ASN A 36 -2.02 0.28 0.19
N ARG A 37 -2.71 0.80 1.21
CA ARG A 37 -3.94 1.58 1.08
C ARG A 37 -3.83 2.75 0.10
N PHE A 38 -2.67 3.41 0.03
CA PHE A 38 -2.45 4.48 -0.96
C PHE A 38 -2.49 3.92 -2.39
N HIS A 39 -1.78 2.82 -2.64
CA HIS A 39 -1.75 2.17 -3.93
C HIS A 39 -3.12 1.59 -4.30
N TRP A 40 -3.87 1.05 -3.33
CA TRP A 40 -5.26 0.62 -3.52
C TRP A 40 -6.15 1.75 -4.04
N ARG A 41 -6.09 2.94 -3.43
CA ARG A 41 -6.87 4.10 -3.87
C ARG A 41 -6.51 4.55 -5.28
N LEU A 42 -5.22 4.51 -5.61
CA LEU A 42 -4.72 4.86 -6.94
C LEU A 42 -5.22 3.87 -7.99
N LEU A 43 -5.06 2.56 -7.74
CA LEU A 43 -5.59 1.50 -8.61
C LEU A 43 -7.12 1.62 -8.79
N LYS A 44 -7.84 2.06 -7.74
CA LYS A 44 -9.29 2.22 -7.77
C LYS A 44 -9.71 3.39 -8.64
N ALA A 45 -9.00 4.51 -8.53
CA ALA A 45 -9.21 5.67 -9.40
C ALA A 45 -8.85 5.35 -10.86
N GLU A 46 -7.84 4.50 -11.08
CA GLU A 46 -7.43 4.05 -12.42
C GLU A 46 -8.33 2.94 -13.00
N GLY A 47 -9.29 2.41 -12.23
CA GLY A 47 -10.16 1.31 -12.68
C GLY A 47 -9.43 -0.02 -12.86
N LYS A 48 -8.25 -0.20 -12.26
CA LYS A 48 -7.40 -1.40 -12.40
C LYS A 48 -7.66 -2.49 -11.36
N LEU A 49 -8.59 -2.27 -10.43
CA LEU A 49 -8.96 -3.35 -9.51
C LEU A 49 -9.85 -4.38 -10.21
N THR A 50 -9.59 -5.65 -9.93
CA THR A 50 -10.45 -6.75 -10.34
C THR A 50 -11.81 -6.67 -9.64
N GLU A 51 -12.84 -7.20 -10.30
CA GLU A 51 -14.20 -7.22 -9.77
C GLU A 51 -14.29 -7.96 -8.42
N GLU A 52 -13.51 -9.02 -8.26
CA GLU A 52 -13.40 -9.76 -7.00
C GLU A 52 -12.90 -8.89 -5.84
N MET A 53 -11.90 -8.03 -6.10
CA MET A 53 -11.35 -7.13 -5.09
C MET A 53 -12.36 -6.04 -4.67
N LEU A 54 -13.10 -5.50 -5.63
CA LEU A 54 -14.17 -4.54 -5.36
C LEU A 54 -15.33 -5.19 -4.57
N HIS A 55 -15.66 -6.45 -4.90
CA HIS A 55 -16.67 -7.21 -4.18
C HIS A 55 -16.26 -7.47 -2.73
N LYS A 56 -15.01 -7.88 -2.48
CA LYS A 56 -14.46 -8.05 -1.12
C LYS A 56 -14.47 -6.74 -0.33
N GLU A 57 -14.12 -5.62 -0.96
CA GLU A 57 -14.20 -4.30 -0.32
C GLU A 57 -15.63 -3.96 0.12
N ARG A 58 -16.62 -4.25 -0.74
CA ARG A 58 -18.03 -4.03 -0.42
C ARG A 58 -18.47 -4.87 0.77
N LEU A 59 -18.19 -6.17 0.78
CA LEU A 59 -18.54 -7.08 1.87
C LEU A 59 -17.92 -6.65 3.21
N ILE A 60 -16.65 -6.26 3.19
CA ILE A 60 -15.96 -5.77 4.39
C ILE A 60 -16.63 -4.48 4.89
N ASN A 61 -16.98 -3.56 3.98
CA ASN A 61 -17.63 -2.31 4.34
C ASN A 61 -19.05 -2.53 4.90
N GLU A 62 -19.82 -3.43 4.31
CA GLU A 62 -21.14 -3.85 4.79
C GLU A 62 -21.04 -4.45 6.20
N TYR A 63 -20.14 -5.42 6.41
CA TYR A 63 -19.89 -6.01 7.73
C TYR A 63 -19.53 -4.96 8.78
N TYR A 64 -18.64 -4.02 8.44
CA TYR A 64 -18.27 -2.95 9.37
C TYR A 64 -19.42 -2.00 9.64
N ASN A 65 -20.20 -1.61 8.64
CA ASN A 65 -21.36 -0.76 8.83
C ASN A 65 -22.38 -1.44 9.76
N GLU A 66 -22.72 -2.71 9.52
CA GLU A 66 -23.65 -3.44 10.38
C GLU A 66 -23.14 -3.52 11.83
N LYS A 67 -21.87 -3.87 12.02
CA LYS A 67 -21.30 -4.05 13.36
C LYS A 67 -21.10 -2.73 14.12
N PHE A 68 -20.62 -1.68 13.45
CA PHE A 68 -20.41 -0.39 14.10
C PHE A 68 -21.71 0.38 14.33
N LEU A 69 -22.69 0.26 13.42
CA LEU A 69 -24.02 0.84 13.64
C LEU A 69 -24.73 0.13 14.80
N ALA A 70 -24.67 -1.19 14.87
CA ALA A 70 -25.21 -1.95 16.01
C ALA A 70 -24.58 -1.54 17.35
N VAL A 71 -23.26 -1.31 17.39
CA VAL A 71 -22.56 -0.84 18.60
C VAL A 71 -22.96 0.60 18.95
N SER A 72 -23.10 1.49 17.96
CA SER A 72 -23.53 2.87 18.20
C SER A 72 -24.96 2.94 18.75
N ASP A 73 -25.86 2.10 18.24
CA ASP A 73 -27.26 2.02 18.67
C ASP A 73 -27.37 1.50 20.10
N LEU A 74 -26.64 0.42 20.44
CA LEU A 74 -26.51 -0.11 21.81
C LEU A 74 -25.91 0.91 22.80
N SER A 75 -24.98 1.76 22.37
CA SER A 75 -24.43 2.81 23.21
C SER A 75 -25.46 3.90 23.51
N SER A 76 -26.30 4.26 22.54
CA SER A 76 -27.34 5.29 22.70
C SER A 76 -28.42 4.89 23.72
N TRP A 77 -28.69 3.59 23.84
CA TRP A 77 -29.67 3.03 24.78
C TRP A 77 -29.18 3.01 26.23
N LYS A 78 -27.86 3.01 26.47
CA LYS A 78 -27.26 2.98 27.82
C LYS A 78 -27.16 4.36 28.49
N PHE A 79 -27.38 5.45 27.76
CA PHE A 79 -27.27 6.83 28.28
C PHE A 79 -28.64 7.54 28.44
N LYS A 80 -29.75 6.80 28.41
CA LYS A 80 -31.11 7.30 28.65
C LYS A 80 -31.67 6.73 29.93
#